data_AF-A6G0V2-F1
#
_entry.id   AF-A6G0V2-F1
#
_cell.length_a   1.000
_cell.length_b   1.000
_cell.length_c   1.000
_cell.angle_alpha   90.00
_cell.angle_beta   90.00
_cell.angle_gamma   90.00
#
_symmetry.space_group_name_H-M   'P 1'
#
loop_
_entity.id
_entity.type
_entity.pdbx_description
1 polymer ?
#
loop_
_entity_poly.entity_id
_entity_poly.type
_entity_poly.pdbx_seq_one_letter_code
_entity_poly.pdbx_strand_id
1 'polypeptide(L)'
;MQDCMTVLIEKRSQVENERAFLYAVARNKIKQFYEKRARGLKRFFPSFEGFEEMTMESLSTSLSIRVARHNDLEVGMQGLKSRQFAAFQLRYIEGLTEPDAAKVLSISMATLKRDLERARRQLRRALGDADDEQLDSILRNYVRGRG
;
A
#
# COMPACT_ATOMS: atom_id res chain seq x y z
N MET A 1 10.47 6.51 8.98
CA MET A 1 10.67 5.07 8.69
C MET A 1 12.00 4.53 9.21
N GLN A 2 13.06 5.36 9.33
CA GLN A 2 14.39 4.95 9.86
C GLN A 2 14.36 4.32 11.27
N ASP A 3 13.58 4.86 12.22
CA ASP A 3 13.52 4.33 13.59
C ASP A 3 13.12 2.85 13.73
N CYS A 4 12.23 2.36 12.85
CA CYS A 4 11.74 0.97 12.96
C CYS A 4 12.83 -0.03 12.59
N MET A 5 13.67 0.32 11.61
CA MET A 5 14.77 -0.52 11.16
C MET A 5 15.90 -0.58 12.20
N THR A 6 16.15 0.53 12.90
CA THR A 6 17.16 0.60 13.99
C THR A 6 16.80 -0.32 15.16
N VAL A 7 15.53 -0.29 15.62
CA VAL A 7 15.06 -1.17 16.71
C VAL A 7 15.12 -2.65 16.31
N LEU A 8 14.94 -2.95 15.03
CA LEU A 8 15.00 -4.31 14.50
C LEU A 8 16.42 -4.87 14.51
N ILE A 9 17.41 -4.06 14.12
CA ILE A 9 18.82 -4.46 14.14
C ILE A 9 19.30 -4.70 15.58
N GLU A 10 18.90 -3.87 16.55
CA GLU A 10 19.30 -4.01 17.96
C GLU A 10 18.72 -5.26 18.65
N LYS A 11 17.51 -5.69 18.29
CA LYS A 11 16.82 -6.81 18.95
C LYS A 11 16.72 -8.08 18.11
N ARG A 12 17.35 -8.10 16.93
CA ARG A 12 17.26 -9.20 15.96
C ARG A 12 17.58 -10.58 16.52
N SER A 13 18.56 -10.67 17.42
CA SER A 13 19.01 -11.94 18.01
C SER A 13 18.03 -12.57 19.02
N GLN A 14 16.99 -11.83 19.44
CA GLN A 14 16.00 -12.26 20.44
C GLN A 14 14.60 -12.49 19.84
N VAL A 15 14.47 -12.43 18.52
CA VAL A 15 13.18 -12.44 17.84
C VAL A 15 13.08 -13.67 16.95
N GLU A 16 12.28 -14.66 17.37
CA GLU A 16 12.02 -15.87 16.59
C GLU A 16 11.20 -15.60 15.31
N ASN A 17 10.40 -14.53 15.29
CA ASN A 17 9.56 -14.17 14.16
C ASN A 17 9.69 -12.69 13.80
N GLU A 18 10.64 -12.40 12.91
CA GLU A 18 10.97 -11.03 12.46
C GLU A 18 9.75 -10.27 11.93
N ARG A 19 8.79 -10.95 11.27
CA ARG A 19 7.56 -10.33 10.75
C ARG A 19 6.60 -9.91 11.86
N ALA A 20 6.38 -10.79 12.85
CA ALA A 20 5.54 -10.48 14.00
C ALA A 20 6.11 -9.31 14.82
N PHE A 21 7.44 -9.25 14.95
CA PHE A 21 8.13 -8.16 15.62
C PHE A 21 8.04 -6.83 14.87
N LEU A 22 8.27 -6.83 13.56
CA LEU A 22 8.07 -5.65 12.69
C LEU A 22 6.65 -5.10 12.83
N TYR A 23 5.67 -5.99 12.80
CA TYR A 23 4.27 -5.62 12.95
C TYR A 23 3.99 -5.00 14.32
N ALA A 24 4.53 -5.57 15.39
CA ALA A 24 4.41 -5.02 16.74
C ALA A 24 5.05 -3.63 16.87
N VAL A 25 6.24 -3.43 16.30
CA VAL A 25 6.95 -2.13 16.31
C VAL A 25 6.19 -1.09 15.49
N ALA A 26 5.74 -1.44 14.28
CA ALA A 26 4.94 -0.55 13.44
C ALA A 26 3.62 -0.14 14.11
N ARG A 27 2.90 -1.11 14.69
CA ARG A 27 1.67 -0.88 15.46
C ARG A 27 1.90 0.11 16.61
N ASN A 28 2.97 -0.09 17.40
CA ASN A 28 3.29 0.78 18.52
C ASN A 28 3.67 2.20 18.08
N LYS A 29 4.39 2.36 16.96
CA LYS A 29 4.73 3.69 16.42
C LYS A 29 3.50 4.44 15.91
N ILE A 30 2.57 3.75 15.25
CA ILE A 30 1.29 4.33 14.80
C ILE A 30 0.47 4.78 16.02
N LYS A 31 0.36 3.94 17.05
CA LYS A 31 -0.29 4.30 18.33
C LYS A 31 0.30 5.59 18.91
N GLN A 32 1.63 5.65 19.04
CA GLN A 32 2.31 6.83 19.58
C GLN A 32 2.07 8.09 18.74
N PHE A 33 2.01 7.96 17.41
CA PHE A 33 1.75 9.09 16.52
C PHE A 33 0.33 9.66 16.74
N TYR A 34 -0.70 8.81 16.78
CA TYR A 34 -2.07 9.26 17.01
C TYR A 34 -2.28 9.79 18.43
N GLU A 35 -1.72 9.16 19.46
CA GLU A 35 -1.77 9.69 20.83
C GLU A 35 -1.07 11.05 20.97
N LYS A 36 0.06 11.26 20.29
CA LYS A 36 0.75 12.56 20.28
C LYS A 36 -0.08 13.61 19.54
N ARG A 37 -0.67 13.25 18.40
CA ARG A 37 -1.51 14.14 17.59
C ARG A 37 -2.80 14.54 18.33
N ALA A 38 -3.48 13.59 18.96
CA ALA A 38 -4.66 13.83 19.79
C ALA A 38 -4.33 14.75 20.97
N ARG A 39 -3.20 14.53 21.64
CA ARG A 39 -2.71 15.42 22.72
C ARG A 39 -2.40 16.84 22.23
N GLY A 40 -1.77 16.97 21.06
CA GLY A 40 -1.48 18.26 20.45
C GLY A 40 -2.76 19.02 20.07
N LEU A 41 -3.73 18.33 19.46
CA LEU A 41 -4.98 18.93 19.03
C LEU A 41 -5.89 19.32 20.20
N LYS A 42 -5.99 18.47 21.24
CA LYS A 42 -6.74 18.75 22.48
C LYS A 42 -6.17 19.95 23.26
N ARG A 43 -4.87 20.24 23.09
CA ARG A 43 -4.22 21.44 23.65
C ARG A 43 -4.60 22.74 22.91
N PHE A 44 -4.88 22.66 21.61
CA PHE A 44 -5.26 23.81 20.79
C PHE A 44 -6.78 24.03 20.69
N PHE A 45 -7.59 22.97 20.77
CA PHE A 45 -9.05 23.03 20.67
C PHE A 45 -9.69 22.15 21.76
N PRO A 46 -9.88 22.69 22.97
CA PRO A 46 -10.41 21.93 24.12
C PRO A 46 -11.83 21.40 23.91
N SER A 47 -12.61 22.08 23.06
CA SER A 47 -14.04 21.80 22.80
C SER A 47 -14.28 20.96 21.54
N PHE A 48 -13.23 20.43 20.91
CA PHE A 48 -13.37 19.61 19.70
C PHE A 48 -13.74 18.16 20.08
N GLU A 49 -15.03 17.84 20.09
CA GLU A 49 -15.59 16.50 20.37
C GLU A 49 -15.46 15.51 19.20
N GLY A 50 -14.94 15.96 18.04
CA GLY A 50 -14.99 15.21 16.78
C GLY A 50 -13.91 14.14 16.57
N PHE A 51 -13.18 13.73 17.60
CA PHE A 51 -12.28 12.58 17.47
C PHE A 51 -13.02 11.34 17.97
N GLU A 52 -13.66 10.60 17.07
CA GLU A 52 -13.94 9.19 17.35
C GLU A 52 -12.62 8.55 17.75
N GLU A 53 -12.52 8.07 18.99
CA GLU A 53 -11.37 7.34 19.49
C GLU A 53 -11.22 6.08 18.62
N MET A 54 -10.36 6.18 17.62
CA MET A 54 -10.03 5.06 16.75
C MET A 54 -9.32 4.03 17.62
N THR A 55 -10.05 2.98 18.01
CA THR A 55 -9.54 1.97 18.94
C THR A 55 -8.31 1.27 18.36
N MET A 56 -7.45 0.76 19.25
CA MET A 56 -6.22 0.10 18.84
C MET A 56 -6.48 -1.17 18.03
N GLU A 57 -7.60 -1.82 18.32
CA GLU A 57 -8.14 -2.97 17.59
C GLU A 57 -8.55 -2.56 16.17
N SER A 58 -9.23 -1.42 16.01
CA SER A 58 -9.60 -0.87 14.70
C SER A 58 -8.36 -0.50 13.87
N LEU A 59 -7.37 0.17 14.47
CA LEU A 59 -6.11 0.52 13.82
C LEU A 59 -5.30 -0.71 13.40
N SER A 60 -5.20 -1.71 14.28
CA SER A 60 -4.50 -2.97 13.98
C SER A 60 -5.19 -3.73 12.85
N THR A 61 -6.52 -3.79 12.86
CA THR A 61 -7.30 -4.46 11.81
C THR A 61 -7.10 -3.75 10.47
N SER A 62 -7.19 -2.41 10.45
CA SER A 62 -6.96 -1.60 9.26
C SER A 62 -5.55 -1.77 8.69
N LEU A 63 -4.52 -1.79 9.55
CA LEU A 63 -3.14 -2.00 9.14
C LEU A 63 -2.91 -3.42 8.59
N SER A 64 -3.43 -4.44 9.27
CA SER A 64 -3.35 -5.84 8.81
C SER A 64 -3.96 -6.00 7.43
N ILE A 65 -5.16 -5.43 7.22
CA ILE A 65 -5.84 -5.45 5.92
C ILE A 65 -4.98 -4.76 4.86
N ARG A 66 -4.41 -3.58 5.15
CA ARG A 66 -3.54 -2.87 4.19
C ARG A 66 -2.31 -3.67 3.81
N VAL A 67 -1.65 -4.31 4.78
CA VAL A 67 -0.47 -5.15 4.53
C VAL A 67 -0.84 -6.38 3.70
N ALA A 68 -1.96 -7.03 4.01
CA ALA A 68 -2.47 -8.16 3.23
C ALA A 68 -2.73 -7.75 1.77
N ARG A 69 -3.47 -6.65 1.55
CA ARG A 69 -3.76 -6.12 0.20
C ARG A 69 -2.50 -5.73 -0.57
N HIS A 70 -1.49 -5.18 0.11
CA HIS A 70 -0.20 -4.88 -0.50
C HIS A 70 0.50 -6.17 -0.96
N ASN A 71 0.50 -7.21 -0.12
CA ASN A 71 1.11 -8.50 -0.46
C ASN A 71 0.36 -9.18 -1.62
N ASP A 72 -0.97 -9.22 -1.57
CA ASP A 72 -1.80 -9.77 -2.64
C ASP A 72 -1.54 -9.06 -3.98
N LEU A 73 -1.36 -7.74 -3.96
CA LEU A 73 -1.01 -6.97 -5.15
C LEU A 73 0.37 -7.33 -5.68
N GLU A 74 1.39 -7.43 -4.82
CA GLU A 74 2.75 -7.85 -5.20
C GLU A 74 2.76 -9.25 -5.84
N VAL A 75 2.08 -10.20 -5.21
CA VAL A 75 1.93 -11.56 -5.73
C VAL A 75 1.17 -11.56 -7.05
N GLY A 76 0.09 -10.77 -7.15
CA GLY A 76 -0.67 -10.61 -8.38
C GLY A 76 0.18 -10.04 -9.53
N MET A 77 1.04 -9.06 -9.23
CA MET A 77 1.97 -8.45 -10.18
C MET A 77 3.04 -9.44 -10.66
N GLN A 78 3.56 -10.29 -9.78
CA GLN A 78 4.52 -11.36 -10.15
C GLN A 78 3.91 -12.37 -11.14
N GLY A 79 2.58 -12.56 -11.09
CA GLY A 79 1.87 -13.43 -12.04
C GLY A 79 1.58 -12.80 -13.41
N LEU A 80 1.84 -11.51 -13.61
CA LEU A 80 1.59 -10.84 -14.89
C LEU A 80 2.63 -11.26 -15.92
N LYS A 81 2.21 -11.36 -17.20
CA LYS A 81 3.18 -11.49 -18.29
C LYS A 81 4.04 -10.24 -18.35
N SER A 82 5.32 -10.39 -18.69
CA SER A 82 6.29 -9.29 -18.72
C SER A 82 5.80 -8.02 -19.44
N ARG A 83 5.16 -8.15 -20.62
CA ARG A 83 4.60 -6.99 -21.34
C ARG A 83 3.41 -6.33 -20.64
N GLN A 84 2.57 -7.10 -19.95
CA GLN A 84 1.44 -6.60 -19.16
C GLN A 84 1.93 -5.86 -17.93
N PHE A 85 2.93 -6.43 -17.25
CA PHE A 85 3.58 -5.79 -16.11
C PHE A 85 4.23 -4.47 -16.51
N ALA A 86 5.00 -4.44 -17.61
CA ALA A 86 5.65 -3.23 -18.10
C ALA A 86 4.63 -2.12 -18.46
N ALA A 87 3.55 -2.47 -19.17
CA ALA A 87 2.46 -1.53 -19.45
C ALA A 87 1.83 -0.98 -18.17
N PHE A 88 1.54 -1.87 -17.22
CA PHE A 88 0.92 -1.53 -15.95
C PHE A 88 1.80 -0.60 -15.09
N GLN A 89 3.09 -0.94 -14.96
CA GLN A 89 4.06 -0.16 -14.19
C GLN A 89 4.16 1.27 -14.74
N LEU A 90 4.38 1.43 -16.04
CA LEU A 90 4.48 2.76 -16.66
C LEU A 90 3.21 3.58 -16.44
N ARG A 91 2.02 2.97 -16.56
CA ARG A 91 0.76 3.69 -16.47
C ARG A 91 0.37 4.07 -15.04
N TYR A 92 0.51 3.14 -14.09
CA TYR A 92 -0.09 3.25 -12.76
C TYR A 92 0.91 3.51 -11.64
N ILE A 93 2.17 3.09 -11.82
CA ILE A 93 3.23 3.30 -10.81
C ILE A 93 4.02 4.56 -11.18
N GLU A 94 4.47 4.65 -12.43
CA GLU A 94 5.26 5.79 -12.92
C GLU A 94 4.38 6.98 -13.40
N GLY A 95 3.08 6.74 -13.60
CA GLY A 95 2.11 7.78 -13.92
C GLY A 95 2.16 8.31 -15.36
N LEU A 96 2.78 7.60 -16.31
CA LEU A 96 2.81 8.01 -17.71
C LEU A 96 1.40 8.02 -18.33
N THR A 97 1.22 8.86 -19.34
CA THR A 97 0.02 8.82 -20.18
C THR A 97 0.00 7.55 -21.05
N GLU A 98 -1.17 7.11 -21.50
CA GLU A 98 -1.26 5.96 -22.40
C GLU A 98 -0.43 6.16 -23.69
N PRO A 99 -0.51 7.30 -24.41
CA PRO A 99 0.32 7.53 -25.59
C PRO A 99 1.82 7.41 -25.32
N ASP A 100 2.29 7.94 -24.20
CA ASP A 100 3.72 7.90 -23.86
C ASP A 100 4.17 6.49 -23.47
N ALA A 101 3.37 5.77 -22.69
CA ALA A 101 3.65 4.38 -22.33
C ALA A 101 3.71 3.47 -23.58
N ALA A 102 2.84 3.67 -24.56
CA ALA A 102 2.89 2.91 -25.81
C ALA A 102 4.11 3.24 -26.67
N LYS A 103 4.53 4.52 -26.72
CA LYS A 103 5.77 4.93 -27.39
C LYS A 103 6.99 4.29 -26.73
N VAL A 104 7.09 4.35 -25.40
CA VAL A 104 8.19 3.75 -24.62
C VAL A 104 8.29 2.24 -24.87
N LEU A 105 7.14 1.55 -24.91
CA LEU A 105 7.10 0.10 -25.16
C LEU A 105 7.18 -0.27 -26.65
N SER A 106 7.21 0.71 -27.56
CA SER A 106 7.19 0.49 -29.02
C SER A 106 6.03 -0.41 -29.49
N ILE A 107 4.83 -0.17 -28.96
CA ILE A 107 3.61 -0.92 -29.31
C ILE A 107 2.47 0.01 -29.73
N SER A 108 1.45 -0.56 -30.39
CA SER A 108 0.23 0.18 -30.74
C SER A 108 -0.58 0.56 -29.50
N MET A 109 -1.37 1.63 -29.63
CA MET A 109 -2.27 2.07 -28.56
C MET A 109 -3.28 0.97 -28.15
N ALA A 110 -3.80 0.25 -29.14
CA ALA A 110 -4.72 -0.86 -28.93
C ALA A 110 -4.06 -2.01 -28.18
N THR A 111 -2.78 -2.30 -28.45
CA THR A 111 -2.01 -3.33 -27.74
C THR A 111 -1.84 -2.95 -26.28
N LEU A 112 -1.44 -1.70 -25.99
CA LEU A 112 -1.28 -1.23 -24.61
C LEU A 112 -2.60 -1.38 -23.83
N LYS A 113 -3.72 -0.89 -24.38
CA LYS A 113 -5.03 -0.98 -23.71
C LYS A 113 -5.43 -2.43 -23.40
N ARG A 114 -5.22 -3.35 -24.35
CA ARG A 114 -5.47 -4.78 -24.13
C ARG A 114 -4.58 -5.37 -23.04
N ASP A 115 -3.30 -4.98 -22.99
CA ASP A 115 -2.39 -5.46 -21.96
C ASP A 115 -2.73 -4.89 -20.57
N LEU A 116 -3.11 -3.60 -20.48
CA LEU A 116 -3.58 -2.95 -19.26
C LEU A 116 -4.89 -3.58 -18.76
N GLU A 117 -5.87 -3.83 -19.62
CA GLU A 117 -7.12 -4.50 -19.23
C GLU A 117 -6.87 -5.90 -18.68
N ARG A 118 -6.00 -6.67 -19.35
CA ARG A 118 -5.63 -8.02 -18.88
C ARG A 118 -4.90 -7.96 -17.54
N ALA A 119 -3.98 -7.02 -17.37
CA ALA A 119 -3.29 -6.79 -16.11
C ALA A 119 -4.29 -6.47 -14.99
N ARG A 120 -5.14 -5.45 -15.18
CA ARG A 120 -6.16 -5.05 -14.20
C ARG A 120 -7.11 -6.20 -13.86
N ARG A 121 -7.55 -6.98 -14.85
CA ARG A 121 -8.43 -8.14 -14.62
C ARG A 121 -7.75 -9.20 -13.76
N GLN A 122 -6.47 -9.49 -14.01
CA GLN A 122 -5.71 -10.45 -13.23
C GLN A 122 -5.46 -9.96 -11.80
N LEU A 123 -5.11 -8.68 -11.63
CA LEU A 123 -4.90 -8.08 -10.32
C LEU A 123 -6.19 -8.02 -9.49
N ARG A 124 -7.34 -7.72 -10.11
CA ARG A 124 -8.65 -7.77 -9.43
C ARG A 124 -8.94 -9.15 -8.86
N ARG A 125 -8.70 -10.21 -9.64
CA ARG A 125 -8.86 -11.60 -9.20
C ARG A 125 -7.92 -11.95 -8.04
N ALA A 126 -6.66 -11.52 -8.11
CA ALA A 126 -5.70 -11.72 -7.02
C ALA A 126 -6.14 -11.01 -5.72
N LEU A 127 -6.87 -9.91 -5.84
CA LEU A 127 -7.43 -9.15 -4.73
C LEU A 127 -8.84 -9.61 -4.32
N GLY A 128 -9.29 -10.79 -4.74
CA GLY A 128 -10.61 -11.33 -4.38
C GLY A 128 -11.76 -10.60 -5.07
N ASP A 129 -11.63 -10.41 -6.39
CA ASP A 129 -12.60 -9.75 -7.27
C ASP A 129 -12.95 -8.31 -6.84
N ALA A 130 -11.93 -7.57 -6.44
CA ALA A 130 -12.04 -6.15 -6.17
C ALA A 130 -12.59 -5.40 -7.39
N ASP A 131 -13.45 -4.40 -7.16
CA ASP A 131 -13.90 -3.51 -8.23
C ASP A 131 -12.78 -2.53 -8.68
N ASP A 132 -13.04 -1.74 -9.72
CA ASP A 132 -12.04 -0.82 -10.26
C ASP A 132 -11.70 0.33 -9.29
N GLU A 133 -12.64 0.77 -8.45
CA GLU A 133 -12.42 1.83 -7.46
C GLU A 133 -11.55 1.33 -6.29
N GLN A 134 -11.80 0.11 -5.83
CA GLN A 134 -11.01 -0.58 -4.83
C GLN A 134 -9.59 -0.84 -5.32
N LEU A 135 -9.42 -1.33 -6.56
CA LEU A 135 -8.10 -1.50 -7.16
C LEU A 135 -7.35 -0.17 -7.21
N ASP A 136 -7.99 0.89 -7.69
CA ASP A 136 -7.37 2.21 -7.78
C ASP A 136 -7.00 2.77 -6.38
N SER A 137 -7.83 2.52 -5.37
CA SER A 137 -7.54 2.89 -3.98
C SER A 137 -6.32 2.16 -3.43
N ILE A 138 -6.24 0.85 -3.65
CA ILE A 138 -5.10 0.02 -3.25
C ILE A 138 -3.83 0.48 -3.96
N LEU A 139 -3.89 0.77 -5.27
CA LEU A 139 -2.76 1.27 -6.05
C LEU A 139 -2.27 2.64 -5.56
N ARG A 140 -3.18 3.58 -5.27
CA ARG A 140 -2.79 4.87 -4.69
C ARG A 140 -2.06 4.70 -3.36
N ASN A 141 -2.52 3.78 -2.52
CA ASN A 141 -1.86 3.50 -1.24
C ASN A 141 -0.51 2.81 -1.43
N TYR A 142 -0.39 1.90 -2.39
CA TYR A 142 0.86 1.23 -2.76
C TYR A 142 1.92 2.22 -3.25
N VAL A 143 1.56 3.09 -4.21
CA VAL A 143 2.49 4.10 -4.76
C VAL A 143 2.97 5.07 -3.68
N ARG A 144 2.07 5.52 -2.79
CA ARG A 144 2.46 6.38 -1.65
C ARG A 144 3.37 5.69 -0.64
N GLY A 145 3.28 4.37 -0.49
CA GLY A 145 4.10 3.60 0.43
C GLY A 145 5.53 3.34 -0.08
N ARG A 146 5.80 3.58 -1.36
CA ARG A 146 7.10 3.35 -2.01
C ARG A 146 8.06 4.55 -1.92
N GLY A 147 7.55 5.75 -1.66
CA GLY A 147 8.33 6.99 -1.49
C GLY A 147 8.62 7.31 -0.03
#